data_AF-A0A382U393-F1
#
_entry.id   AF-A0A382U393-F1
#
_cell.length_a   1.000
_cell.length_b   1.000
_cell.length_c   1.000
_cell.angle_alpha   90.00
_cell.angle_beta   90.00
_cell.angle_gamma   90.00
#
_symmetry.space_group_name_H-M   'P 1'
#
loop_
_entity.id
_entity.type
_entity.pdbx_description
1 polymer ?
#
loop_
_entity_poly.entity_id
_entity_poly.type
_entity_poly.pdbx_seq_one_letter_code
_entity_poly.pdbx_strand_id
1 'polypeptide(L)'
;MTNYKSAPIPSTKMPGGIPYIIGNETAERFSFYGMKTILVIFMTKYLMDQSGALDVMNREEALTWYHLFSSGVYFTPILGALIADGLLGKYRTIIFLSLVYCLGHLVLSLDDTRFGLSIGLGLIAMGSGGI
;
A
#
# COMPACT_ATOMS: atom_id res chain seq x y z
N MET A 1 -37.48 21.21 -18.86
CA MET A 1 -36.25 20.60 -19.43
C MET A 1 -35.11 20.91 -18.48
N THR A 2 -34.57 19.90 -17.81
CA THR A 2 -33.41 20.04 -16.90
C THR A 2 -32.19 20.43 -17.73
N ASN A 3 -31.61 21.61 -17.46
CA ASN A 3 -30.39 22.08 -18.10
C ASN A 3 -29.21 21.22 -17.63
N TYR A 4 -28.84 20.23 -18.44
CA TYR A 4 -27.58 19.51 -18.26
C TYR A 4 -26.42 20.43 -18.62
N LYS A 5 -25.40 20.51 -17.75
CA LYS A 5 -24.21 21.30 -18.04
C LYS A 5 -23.40 20.61 -19.12
N SER A 6 -23.16 21.30 -20.24
CA SER A 6 -22.31 20.85 -21.36
C SER A 6 -20.83 21.15 -21.17
N ALA A 7 -20.48 21.97 -20.17
CA ALA A 7 -19.11 22.33 -19.84
C ALA A 7 -18.90 22.43 -18.31
N PRO A 8 -17.66 22.20 -17.82
CA PRO A 8 -17.29 22.47 -16.44
C PRO A 8 -17.52 23.96 -16.11
N ILE A 9 -17.81 24.25 -14.84
CA ILE A 9 -17.92 25.63 -14.37
C ILE A 9 -16.54 26.28 -14.51
N PRO A 10 -16.40 27.41 -15.22
CA PRO A 10 -15.12 28.11 -15.33
C PRO A 10 -14.63 28.50 -13.94
N SER A 11 -13.52 27.92 -13.51
CA SER A 11 -12.88 28.20 -12.23
C SER A 11 -11.38 28.32 -12.46
N THR A 12 -10.79 29.41 -11.98
CA THR A 12 -9.34 29.61 -11.88
C THR A 12 -8.73 28.87 -10.68
N LYS A 13 -9.56 28.36 -9.77
CA LYS A 13 -9.14 27.63 -8.57
C LYS A 13 -9.31 26.13 -8.75
N MET A 14 -8.38 25.39 -8.15
CA MET A 14 -8.44 23.94 -8.05
C MET A 14 -9.67 23.51 -7.23
N PRO A 15 -10.42 22.47 -7.64
CA PRO A 15 -11.50 21.91 -6.82
C PRO A 15 -11.02 21.56 -5.42
N GLY A 16 -11.83 21.86 -4.40
CA GLY A 16 -11.43 21.73 -3.00
C GLY A 16 -11.06 20.32 -2.55
N GLY A 17 -11.47 19.28 -3.29
CA GLY A 17 -11.10 17.88 -3.00
C GLY A 17 -9.67 17.50 -3.43
N ILE A 18 -9.08 18.20 -4.40
CA ILE A 18 -7.80 17.80 -4.99
C ILE A 18 -6.63 17.88 -3.99
N PRO A 19 -6.49 18.92 -3.14
CA PRO A 19 -5.42 18.95 -2.14
C PRO A 19 -5.41 17.72 -1.21
N TYR A 20 -6.57 17.19 -0.85
CA TYR A 20 -6.69 15.98 -0.02
C TYR A 20 -6.24 14.73 -0.77
N ILE A 21 -6.59 14.61 -2.06
CA ILE A 21 -6.15 13.49 -2.90
C ILE A 21 -4.62 13.52 -3.06
N ILE A 22 -4.05 14.69 -3.33
CA ILE A 22 -2.59 14.86 -3.47
C ILE A 22 -1.89 14.52 -2.15
N GLY A 23 -2.41 15.00 -1.01
CA GLY A 23 -1.85 14.70 0.30
C GLY A 23 -1.86 13.19 0.60
N ASN A 24 -2.97 12.52 0.32
CA ASN A 24 -3.11 11.08 0.49
C ASN A 24 -2.12 10.29 -0.40
N GLU A 25 -2.08 10.60 -1.69
CA GLU A 25 -1.16 9.96 -2.64
C GLU A 25 0.30 10.17 -2.23
N THR A 26 0.65 11.40 -1.82
CA THR A 26 2.02 11.73 -1.39
C THR A 26 2.40 10.92 -0.14
N ALA A 27 1.50 10.81 0.83
CA ALA A 27 1.74 10.04 2.05
C ALA A 27 1.90 8.53 1.77
N GLU A 28 1.04 7.97 0.91
CA GLU A 28 1.14 6.57 0.46
C GLU A 28 2.49 6.32 -0.20
N ARG A 29 2.86 7.14 -1.20
CA ARG A 29 4.11 6.97 -1.96
C ARG A 29 5.34 7.14 -1.08
N PHE A 30 5.33 8.11 -0.17
CA PHE A 30 6.40 8.31 0.79
C PHE A 30 6.62 7.06 1.64
N SER A 31 5.54 6.52 2.22
CA SER A 31 5.57 5.31 3.02
C SER A 31 6.01 4.08 2.22
N PHE A 32 5.50 3.92 0.99
CA PHE A 32 5.80 2.79 0.12
C PHE A 32 7.27 2.75 -0.28
N TYR A 33 7.80 3.84 -0.84
CA TYR A 33 9.20 3.89 -1.28
C TYR A 33 10.17 3.90 -0.11
N GLY A 34 9.81 4.51 1.02
CA GLY A 34 10.59 4.46 2.25
C GLY A 34 10.80 3.03 2.74
N MET A 35 9.72 2.28 2.93
CA MET A 35 9.78 0.87 3.32
C MET A 35 10.52 0.02 2.28
N LYS A 36 10.19 0.18 0.99
CA LYS A 36 10.78 -0.61 -0.11
C LYS A 36 12.30 -0.44 -0.22
N THR A 37 12.83 0.75 0.09
CA THR A 37 14.27 1.03 0.06
C THR A 37 15.05 0.25 1.13
N ILE A 38 14.47 0.09 2.33
CA ILE A 38 15.13 -0.58 3.46
C ILE A 38 14.79 -2.07 3.55
N LEU A 39 13.77 -2.54 2.85
CA LEU A 39 13.20 -3.88 2.99
C LEU A 39 14.23 -5.01 2.82
N VAL A 40 15.07 -4.95 1.78
CA VAL A 40 16.10 -5.99 1.54
C VAL A 40 17.19 -5.95 2.61
N ILE A 41 17.56 -4.75 3.09
CA ILE A 41 18.53 -4.60 4.17
C ILE A 41 17.95 -5.21 5.46
N PHE A 42 16.69 -4.94 5.76
CA PHE A 42 15.99 -5.52 6.90
C PHE A 42 16.03 -7.06 6.86
N MET A 43 15.59 -7.68 5.75
CA MET A 43 15.58 -9.14 5.59
C MET A 43 16.95 -9.80 5.72
N THR A 44 18.03 -9.11 5.30
CA THR A 44 19.39 -9.67 5.27
C THR A 44 20.24 -9.37 6.51
N LYS A 45 19.80 -8.44 7.37
CA LYS A 45 20.62 -7.95 8.51
C LYS A 45 19.90 -7.92 9.85
N TYR A 46 18.60 -7.70 9.87
CA TYR A 46 17.85 -7.37 11.08
C TYR A 46 16.67 -8.31 11.34
N LEU A 47 16.46 -9.31 10.48
CA LEU A 47 15.37 -10.27 10.64
C LEU A 47 15.63 -11.19 11.85
N MET A 48 14.62 -11.34 12.70
CA MET A 48 14.72 -12.10 13.94
C MET A 48 13.81 -13.34 13.92
N ASP A 49 14.11 -14.32 14.75
CA ASP A 49 13.22 -15.44 15.06
C ASP A 49 12.39 -15.15 16.33
N GLN A 50 11.35 -15.94 16.59
CA GLN A 50 10.51 -15.84 17.80
C GLN A 50 11.32 -15.94 19.10
N SER A 51 12.48 -16.59 19.05
CA SER A 51 13.43 -16.71 20.16
C SER A 51 14.31 -15.47 20.39
N GLY A 52 14.22 -14.45 19.51
CA GLY A 52 15.08 -13.26 19.53
C GLY A 52 16.48 -13.49 18.97
N ALA A 53 16.73 -14.62 18.31
CA ALA A 53 17.95 -14.87 17.54
C ALA A 53 17.83 -14.25 16.13
N LEU A 54 18.96 -14.02 15.47
CA LEU A 54 18.97 -13.57 14.07
C LEU A 54 18.58 -14.73 13.14
N ASP A 55 17.53 -14.55 12.34
CA ASP A 55 17.10 -15.47 11.27
C ASP A 55 17.11 -14.74 9.92
N VAL A 56 18.31 -14.32 9.52
CA VAL A 56 18.50 -13.51 8.32
C VAL A 56 18.40 -14.34 7.04
N MET A 57 17.81 -13.74 6.01
CA MET A 57 17.75 -14.33 4.67
C MET A 57 19.06 -14.10 3.92
N ASN A 58 19.39 -15.02 3.01
CA ASN A 58 20.41 -14.74 2.01
C ASN A 58 19.90 -13.70 0.99
N ARG A 59 20.80 -13.13 0.19
CA ARG A 59 20.42 -12.05 -0.73
C ARG A 59 19.46 -12.49 -1.83
N GLU A 60 19.58 -13.72 -2.33
CA GLU A 60 18.72 -14.24 -3.40
C GLU A 60 17.29 -14.46 -2.91
N GLU A 61 17.14 -15.00 -1.71
CA GLU A 61 15.86 -15.19 -1.03
C GLU A 61 15.20 -13.84 -0.74
N ALA A 62 15.94 -12.88 -0.16
CA ALA A 62 15.44 -11.54 0.10
C ALA A 62 14.96 -10.82 -1.18
N LEU A 63 15.70 -10.97 -2.29
CA LEU A 63 15.28 -10.44 -3.59
C LEU A 63 14.03 -11.15 -4.13
N THR A 64 13.92 -12.46 -3.93
CA THR A 64 12.72 -13.23 -4.31
C THR A 64 11.49 -12.70 -3.59
N TRP A 65 11.56 -12.48 -2.27
CA TRP A 65 10.50 -11.86 -1.49
C TRP A 65 10.16 -10.45 -1.96
N TYR A 66 11.17 -9.63 -2.23
CA TYR A 66 10.98 -8.27 -2.74
C TYR A 66 10.25 -8.24 -4.09
N HIS A 67 10.62 -9.13 -5.01
CA HIS A 67 9.97 -9.24 -6.33
C HIS A 67 8.56 -9.82 -6.22
N LEU A 68 8.35 -10.82 -5.37
CA LEU A 68 7.02 -11.37 -5.09
C LEU A 68 6.10 -10.29 -4.52
N PHE A 69 6.55 -9.55 -3.51
CA PHE A 69 5.82 -8.42 -2.94
C PHE A 69 5.51 -7.36 -4.02
N SER A 70 6.52 -6.95 -4.80
CA SER A 70 6.32 -5.95 -5.87
C SER A 70 5.31 -6.44 -6.91
N SER A 71 5.34 -7.72 -7.29
CA SER A 71 4.38 -8.29 -8.23
C SER A 71 2.95 -8.27 -7.66
N GLY A 72 2.79 -8.57 -6.37
CA GLY A 72 1.51 -8.49 -5.67
C GLY A 72 0.94 -7.07 -5.68
N VAL A 73 1.76 -6.07 -5.32
CA VAL A 73 1.38 -4.65 -5.33
C VAL A 73 0.91 -4.17 -6.71
N TYR A 74 1.49 -4.67 -7.80
CA TYR A 74 1.05 -4.32 -9.16
C TYR A 74 -0.16 -5.12 -9.64
N PHE A 75 -0.44 -6.27 -9.01
CA PHE A 75 -1.57 -7.12 -9.36
C PHE A 75 -2.86 -6.74 -8.63
N THR A 76 -2.78 -6.42 -7.33
CA THR A 76 -3.93 -6.08 -6.50
C THR A 76 -4.77 -4.88 -6.97
N PRO A 77 -4.25 -3.88 -7.72
CA PRO A 77 -5.04 -2.82 -8.33
C PRO A 77 -6.19 -3.31 -9.21
N ILE A 78 -5.98 -4.42 -9.92
CA ILE A 78 -7.00 -5.02 -10.77
C ILE A 78 -8.18 -5.50 -9.91
N LEU A 79 -7.88 -6.13 -8.77
CA LEU A 79 -8.91 -6.61 -7.84
C LEU A 79 -9.61 -5.45 -7.12
N GLY A 80 -8.87 -4.44 -6.67
CA GLY A 80 -9.47 -3.29 -5.99
C GLY A 80 -10.34 -2.45 -6.91
N ALA A 81 -9.99 -2.32 -8.20
CA ALA A 81 -10.82 -1.67 -9.20
C ALA A 81 -12.17 -2.38 -9.37
N LEU A 82 -12.17 -3.72 -9.47
CA LEU A 82 -13.41 -4.51 -9.56
C LEU A 82 -14.31 -4.33 -8.34
N ILE A 83 -13.72 -4.27 -7.14
CA ILE A 83 -14.46 -4.04 -5.88
C ILE A 83 -15.03 -2.61 -5.83
N ALA A 84 -14.23 -1.62 -6.24
CA ALA A 84 -14.61 -0.21 -6.24
C ALA A 84 -15.76 0.07 -7.20
N ASP A 85 -15.75 -0.54 -8.39
CA ASP A 85 -16.77 -0.32 -9.42
C ASP A 85 -18.00 -1.20 -9.21
N GLY A 86 -17.85 -2.42 -8.64
CA GLY A 86 -18.93 -3.39 -8.52
C GLY A 86 -19.71 -3.38 -7.21
N LEU A 87 -19.06 -3.10 -6.07
CA LEU A 87 -19.64 -3.38 -4.74
C LEU A 87 -19.69 -2.18 -3.81
N LEU A 88 -18.54 -1.56 -3.53
CA LEU A 88 -18.40 -0.65 -2.38
C LEU A 88 -18.40 0.84 -2.79
N GLY A 89 -18.16 1.13 -4.06
CA GLY A 89 -17.89 2.47 -4.54
C GLY A 89 -16.47 2.94 -4.20
N LYS A 90 -15.99 3.95 -4.94
CA LYS A 90 -14.59 4.41 -4.89
C LYS A 90 -14.18 4.92 -3.51
N TYR A 91 -14.99 5.79 -2.89
CA TYR A 91 -14.65 6.41 -1.60
C TYR A 91 -14.49 5.40 -0.46
N ARG A 92 -15.42 4.44 -0.33
CA ARG A 92 -15.34 3.42 0.72
C ARG A 92 -14.17 2.47 0.49
N THR A 93 -13.93 2.08 -0.76
CA THR A 93 -12.81 1.21 -1.14
C THR A 93 -11.48 1.83 -0.75
N ILE A 94 -11.25 3.11 -1.07
CA ILE A 94 -10.03 3.83 -0.70
C ILE A 94 -9.85 3.80 0.82
N ILE A 95 -10.86 4.18 1.62
CA ILE A 95 -10.72 4.21 3.08
C ILE A 95 -10.39 2.84 3.67
N PHE A 96 -11.12 1.78 3.28
CA PHE A 96 -10.87 0.45 3.81
C PHE A 96 -9.47 -0.06 3.43
N LEU A 97 -9.04 0.15 2.20
CA LEU A 97 -7.72 -0.28 1.75
C LEU A 97 -6.59 0.56 2.35
N SER A 98 -6.79 1.85 2.57
CA SER A 98 -5.86 2.70 3.33
C SER A 98 -5.68 2.22 4.77
N LEU A 99 -6.75 1.79 5.45
CA LEU A 99 -6.64 1.22 6.79
C LEU A 99 -5.85 -0.09 6.78
N VAL A 100 -6.12 -0.99 5.83
CA VAL A 100 -5.36 -2.24 5.66
C VAL A 100 -3.89 -1.96 5.37
N TYR A 101 -3.59 -0.97 4.53
CA TYR A 101 -2.24 -0.53 4.21
C TYR A 101 -1.49 -0.05 5.47
N CYS A 102 -2.12 0.83 6.27
CA CYS A 102 -1.55 1.31 7.52
C CYS A 102 -1.33 0.18 8.54
N LEU A 103 -2.26 -0.78 8.64
CA LEU A 103 -2.10 -1.96 9.50
C LEU A 103 -0.91 -2.81 9.06
N GLY A 104 -0.65 -2.95 7.75
CA GLY A 104 0.51 -3.67 7.27
C GLY A 104 1.84 -3.05 7.71
N HIS A 105 1.95 -1.71 7.66
CA HIS A 105 3.11 -1.00 8.22
C HIS A 105 3.20 -1.11 9.73
N LEU A 106 2.06 -1.11 10.44
CA LEU A 106 2.03 -1.32 11.89
C LEU A 106 2.57 -2.71 12.26
N VAL A 107 2.18 -3.75 11.52
CA VAL A 107 2.70 -5.12 11.72
C VAL A 107 4.20 -5.16 11.52
N LEU A 108 4.72 -4.60 10.42
CA LEU A 108 6.18 -4.53 10.18
C LEU A 108 6.93 -3.75 11.27
N SER A 109 6.28 -2.79 11.91
CA SER A 109 6.88 -2.02 13.00
C SER A 109 6.89 -2.74 14.35
N LEU A 110 6.00 -3.71 14.55
CA LEU A 110 5.81 -4.41 15.83
C LEU A 110 6.45 -5.79 15.84
N ASP A 111 6.51 -6.46 14.69
CA ASP A 111 6.98 -7.83 14.54
C ASP A 111 8.06 -7.89 13.46
N ASP A 112 9.28 -8.11 13.93
CA ASP A 112 10.50 -8.24 13.13
C ASP A 112 10.82 -9.70 12.74
N THR A 113 9.87 -10.61 12.97
CA THR A 113 9.99 -12.00 12.54
C THR A 113 9.60 -12.21 11.09
N ARG A 114 10.01 -13.35 10.53
CA ARG A 114 9.53 -13.80 9.20
C ARG A 114 8.02 -13.84 9.07
N PHE A 115 7.32 -14.20 10.15
CA PHE A 115 5.87 -14.27 10.14
C PHE A 115 5.27 -12.87 10.04
N GLY A 116 5.72 -11.95 10.91
CA GLY A 116 5.37 -10.52 10.85
C GLY A 116 5.66 -9.91 9.49
N LEU A 117 6.84 -10.17 8.92
CA LEU A 117 7.23 -9.76 7.57
C LEU A 117 6.22 -10.23 6.51
N SER A 118 5.85 -11.52 6.53
CA SER A 118 4.93 -12.08 5.53
C SER A 118 3.53 -11.47 5.61
N ILE A 119 3.02 -11.26 6.83
CA ILE A 119 1.71 -10.64 7.06
C ILE A 119 1.76 -9.16 6.69
N GLY A 120 2.78 -8.43 7.15
CA GLY A 120 2.94 -7.01 6.89
C GLY A 120 3.02 -6.71 5.40
N LEU A 121 3.88 -7.43 4.66
CA LEU A 121 3.98 -7.28 3.21
C LEU A 121 2.69 -7.68 2.49
N GLY A 122 2.02 -8.75 2.94
CA GLY A 122 0.73 -9.17 2.39
C GLY A 122 -0.37 -8.12 2.56
N LEU A 123 -0.48 -7.53 3.75
CA LEU A 123 -1.43 -6.46 4.05
C LEU A 123 -1.13 -5.19 3.24
N ILE A 124 0.15 -4.79 3.14
CA ILE A 124 0.56 -3.64 2.31
C ILE A 124 0.21 -3.89 0.85
N ALA A 125 0.49 -5.08 0.31
CA ALA A 125 0.18 -5.43 -1.07
C ALA A 125 -1.34 -5.44 -1.34
N MET A 126 -2.16 -5.93 -0.42
CA MET A 126 -3.62 -5.84 -0.56
C MET A 126 -4.11 -4.39 -0.45
N GLY A 127 -3.57 -3.63 0.51
CA GLY A 127 -3.93 -2.23 0.75
C GLY A 127 -3.57 -1.31 -0.41
N SER A 128 -2.47 -1.55 -1.12
CA SER A 128 -2.09 -0.78 -2.32
C SER A 128 -3.02 -1.00 -3.52
N GLY A 129 -3.92 -1.99 -3.45
CA GLY A 129 -4.79 -2.38 -4.56
C GLY A 129 -5.92 -1.40 -4.88
N GLY A 130 -6.13 -0.34 -4.12
CA GLY A 130 -7.19 0.62 -4.44
C GLY A 130 -7.02 1.98 -3.78
N ILE A 131 -5.77 2.31 -3.47
CA ILE A 131 -5.30 3.66 -3.14
C ILE A 131 -4.61 4.19 -4.39
#